data_AF-A0A1S8WP72-F1
#
_entry.id   AF-A0A1S8WP72-F1
#
_cell.length_a   1.000
_cell.length_b   1.000
_cell.length_c   1.000
_cell.angle_alpha   90.00
_cell.angle_beta   90.00
_cell.angle_gamma   90.00
#
_symmetry.space_group_name_H-M   'P 1'
#
loop_
_entity.id
_entity.type
_entity.pdbx_description
1 polymer ?
#
loop_
_entity_poly.entity_id
_entity_poly.type
_entity_poly.pdbx_seq_one_letter_code
_entity_poly.pdbx_strand_id
1 'polypeptide(L)'
;VSYHRKTVEVLMNNLEAVTRKLHLMHNDYLMVVWTANHFQQWLHTQLRPCLLNGIERTMQLTCEVVRHLLVFGGETVQDSSPSWLMELQVNRNLSTLLEQHGLQFPPPVQYEFNAALLHNVPPKTLSPTSLAYNDLTRQSFGDL
;
A
#
# COMPACT_ATOMS: atom_id res chain seq x y z
N VAL A 1 5.96 48.99 -31.95
CA VAL A 1 6.98 47.97 -31.55
C VAL A 1 6.93 47.63 -30.05
N SER A 2 6.79 48.61 -29.14
CA SER A 2 6.75 48.38 -27.68
C SER A 2 5.59 47.49 -27.17
N TYR A 3 4.39 47.60 -27.77
CA TYR A 3 3.20 46.86 -27.31
C TYR A 3 3.30 45.35 -27.55
N HIS A 4 3.76 44.94 -28.73
CA HIS A 4 3.96 43.52 -29.06
C HIS A 4 5.00 42.85 -28.16
N ARG A 5 6.08 43.56 -27.79
CA ARG A 5 7.08 43.04 -26.87
C ARG A 5 6.48 42.75 -25.49
N LYS A 6 5.69 43.68 -24.93
CA LYS A 6 5.00 43.48 -23.65
C LYS A 6 4.02 42.30 -23.69
N THR A 7 3.27 42.16 -24.78
CA THR A 7 2.36 41.00 -24.96
C THR A 7 3.12 39.68 -25.00
N VAL A 8 4.24 39.61 -25.70
CA VAL A 8 5.09 38.41 -25.76
C VAL A 8 5.68 38.08 -24.39
N GLU A 9 6.19 39.07 -23.65
CA GLU A 9 6.71 38.88 -22.29
C GLU A 9 5.64 38.33 -21.34
N VAL A 10 4.41 38.85 -21.39
CA VAL A 10 3.28 38.32 -20.59
C VAL A 10 2.93 36.88 -20.98
N LEU A 11 2.90 36.56 -22.28
CA LEU A 11 2.62 35.20 -22.76
C LEU A 11 3.71 34.21 -22.31
N MET A 12 4.98 34.61 -22.35
CA MET A 12 6.10 33.79 -21.90
C MET A 12 6.03 33.52 -20.39
N ASN A 13 5.77 34.55 -19.58
CA ASN A 13 5.62 34.40 -18.13
C ASN A 13 4.44 33.48 -17.77
N ASN A 14 3.31 33.61 -18.49
CA ASN A 14 2.16 32.74 -18.30
C ASN A 14 2.47 31.29 -18.68
N LEU A 15 3.18 31.07 -19.79
CA LEU A 15 3.62 29.75 -20.20
C LEU A 15 4.55 29.11 -19.17
N GLU A 16 5.50 29.88 -18.63
CA GLU A 16 6.40 29.42 -17.57
C GLU A 16 5.63 29.02 -16.30
N ALA A 17 4.69 29.86 -15.86
CA ALA A 17 3.86 29.58 -14.68
C ALA A 17 3.00 28.32 -14.84
N VAL A 18 2.36 28.15 -16.01
CA VAL A 18 1.56 26.96 -16.31
C VAL A 18 2.44 25.71 -16.42
N THR A 19 3.61 25.82 -17.03
CA THR A 19 4.58 24.72 -17.17
C THR A 19 5.09 24.26 -15.80
N ARG A 20 5.45 25.20 -14.92
CA ARG A 20 5.82 24.90 -13.54
C ARG A 20 4.70 24.16 -12.81
N LYS A 21 3.47 24.66 -12.89
CA LYS A 21 2.31 24.02 -12.25
C LYS A 21 2.10 22.58 -12.75
N LEU A 22 2.22 22.35 -14.06
CA LEU A 22 2.12 21.02 -14.65
C LEU A 22 3.20 20.07 -14.10
N HIS A 23 4.46 20.51 -14.04
CA HIS A 23 5.55 19.69 -13.52
C HIS A 23 5.37 19.34 -12.03
N LEU A 24 4.88 20.28 -11.22
CA LEU A 24 4.59 20.03 -9.80
C LEU A 24 3.47 18.99 -9.64
N MET A 25 2.36 19.16 -10.36
CA MET A 25 1.26 18.19 -10.30
C MET A 25 1.67 16.80 -10.79
N HIS A 26 2.52 16.73 -11.82
CA HIS A 26 3.11 15.47 -12.29
C HIS A 26 3.94 14.79 -11.21
N ASN A 27 4.81 15.55 -10.54
CA ASN A 27 5.64 15.04 -9.45
C ASN A 27 4.81 14.56 -8.27
N ASP A 28 3.80 15.33 -7.86
CA ASP A 28 2.89 14.94 -6.77
C ASP A 28 2.16 13.63 -7.11
N TYR A 29 1.68 13.49 -8.35
CA TYR A 29 1.01 12.25 -8.75
C TYR A 29 1.96 11.05 -8.73
N LEU A 30 3.19 11.20 -9.22
CA LEU A 30 4.20 10.14 -9.13
C LEU A 30 4.51 9.76 -7.69
N MET A 31 4.66 10.74 -6.80
CA MET A 31 4.89 10.49 -5.38
C MET A 31 3.74 9.71 -4.75
N VAL A 32 2.49 10.08 -5.04
CA VAL A 32 1.30 9.35 -4.57
C VAL A 32 1.31 7.90 -5.08
N VAL A 33 1.62 7.67 -6.35
CA VAL A 33 1.71 6.31 -6.93
C VAL A 33 2.79 5.49 -6.23
N TRP A 34 3.97 6.07 -6.00
CA TRP A 34 5.05 5.39 -5.28
C TRP A 34 4.67 5.07 -3.84
N THR A 35 4.08 6.03 -3.11
CA THR A 35 3.62 5.81 -1.74
C THR A 35 2.53 4.74 -1.67
N ALA A 36 1.58 4.73 -2.62
CA ALA A 36 0.53 3.71 -2.70
C ALA A 36 1.13 2.32 -2.93
N ASN A 37 2.09 2.19 -3.85
CA ASN A 37 2.79 0.92 -4.10
C ASN A 37 3.59 0.45 -2.89
N HIS A 38 4.32 1.36 -2.23
CA HIS A 38 5.07 1.04 -1.02
C HIS A 38 4.12 0.59 0.11
N PHE A 39 3.00 1.28 0.30
CA PHE A 39 1.98 0.89 1.26
C PHE A 39 1.38 -0.48 0.93
N GLN A 40 1.07 -0.75 -0.34
CA GLN A 40 0.59 -2.06 -0.79
C GLN A 40 1.60 -3.16 -0.46
N GLN A 41 2.88 -2.93 -0.75
CA GLN A 41 3.95 -3.88 -0.42
C GLN A 41 4.03 -4.10 1.10
N TRP A 42 4.01 -3.05 1.91
CA TRP A 42 4.03 -3.15 3.37
C TRP A 42 2.81 -3.90 3.92
N LEU A 43 1.62 -3.62 3.38
CA LEU A 43 0.38 -4.28 3.78
C LEU A 43 0.46 -5.79 3.59
N HIS A 44 0.99 -6.24 2.44
CA HIS A 44 1.11 -7.66 2.10
C HIS A 44 2.25 -8.36 2.83
N THR A 45 3.38 -7.67 3.03
CA THR A 45 4.60 -8.29 3.58
C THR A 45 4.70 -8.21 5.10
N GLN A 46 4.09 -7.19 5.73
CA GLN A 46 4.23 -6.93 7.17
C GLN A 46 2.89 -6.97 7.89
N LEU A 47 1.94 -6.11 7.50
CA LEU A 47 0.70 -5.92 8.25
C LEU A 47 -0.15 -7.19 8.26
N ARG A 48 -0.37 -7.79 7.08
CA ARG A 48 -1.20 -9.00 6.96
C ARG A 48 -0.63 -10.17 7.77
N PRO A 49 0.65 -10.58 7.60
CA PRO A 49 1.22 -11.64 8.42
C PRO A 49 1.15 -11.34 9.92
N CYS A 50 1.41 -10.10 10.33
CA CYS A 50 1.35 -9.70 11.73
C CYS A 50 -0.05 -9.87 12.33
N LEU A 51 -1.09 -9.44 11.62
CA LEU A 51 -2.48 -9.60 12.05
C LEU A 51 -2.89 -11.07 12.12
N LEU A 52 -2.57 -11.86 11.09
CA LEU A 52 -2.89 -13.29 11.06
C LEU A 52 -2.22 -14.03 12.23
N ASN A 53 -0.93 -13.78 12.46
CA ASN A 53 -0.18 -14.36 13.58
C ASN A 53 -0.72 -13.90 14.94
N GLY A 54 -1.18 -12.64 15.04
CA GLY A 54 -1.80 -12.10 16.24
C GLY A 54 -3.10 -12.83 16.58
N ILE A 55 -3.99 -12.94 15.59
CA ILE A 55 -5.27 -13.67 15.71
C ILE A 55 -5.02 -15.13 16.08
N GLU A 56 -4.10 -15.77 15.37
CA GLU A 56 -3.70 -17.15 15.65
C GLU A 56 -3.29 -17.29 17.11
N ARG A 57 -2.34 -16.48 17.59
CA ARG A 57 -1.86 -16.53 18.98
C ARG A 57 -2.98 -16.34 20.01
N THR A 58 -3.92 -15.42 19.79
CA THR A 58 -5.08 -15.27 20.68
C THR A 58 -6.01 -16.47 20.66
N MET A 59 -6.24 -17.09 19.50
CA MET A 59 -7.01 -18.33 19.40
C MET A 59 -6.30 -19.45 20.17
N GLN A 60 -4.98 -19.57 20.04
CA GLN A 60 -4.17 -20.56 20.77
C GLN A 60 -4.30 -20.39 22.28
N LEU A 61 -4.18 -19.16 22.79
CA LEU A 61 -4.33 -18.83 24.21
C LEU A 61 -5.74 -19.18 24.71
N THR A 62 -6.77 -18.87 23.93
CA THR A 62 -8.16 -19.17 24.30
C THR A 62 -8.38 -20.68 24.43
N CYS A 63 -7.84 -21.48 23.49
CA CYS A 63 -7.89 -22.94 23.59
C CYS A 63 -7.23 -23.46 24.86
N GLU A 64 -6.07 -22.91 25.25
CA GLU A 64 -5.41 -23.30 26.50
C GLU A 64 -6.21 -22.94 27.74
N VAL A 65 -6.83 -21.75 27.76
CA VAL A 65 -7.72 -21.35 28.87
C VAL A 65 -8.90 -22.31 28.99
N VAL A 66 -9.56 -22.63 27.88
CA VAL A 66 -10.68 -23.60 27.86
C VAL A 66 -10.21 -24.96 28.35
N ARG A 67 -9.05 -25.44 27.87
CA ARG A 67 -8.45 -26.69 28.33
C ARG A 67 -8.26 -26.67 29.85
N HIS A 68 -7.64 -25.62 30.39
CA HIS A 68 -7.43 -25.48 31.82
C HIS A 68 -8.74 -25.48 32.61
N LEU A 69 -9.77 -24.76 32.16
CA LEU A 69 -11.08 -24.74 32.82
C LEU A 69 -11.73 -26.13 32.87
N LEU A 70 -11.62 -26.92 31.80
CA LEU A 70 -12.13 -28.30 31.77
C LEU A 70 -11.37 -29.19 32.77
N VAL A 71 -10.04 -29.09 32.84
CA VAL A 71 -9.23 -29.81 33.83
C VAL A 71 -9.64 -29.44 35.27
N PHE A 72 -9.79 -28.14 35.55
CA PHE A 72 -10.17 -27.65 36.87
C PHE A 72 -11.61 -28.04 37.25
N GLY A 73 -12.50 -28.21 36.28
CA GLY A 73 -13.89 -28.63 36.46
C GLY A 73 -14.08 -30.09 36.86
N GLY A 74 -13.00 -30.87 36.98
CA GLY A 74 -13.06 -32.27 37.40
C GLY A 74 -13.16 -33.28 36.25
N GLU A 75 -13.08 -32.84 35.00
CA GLU A 75 -12.81 -33.76 33.89
C GLU A 75 -11.36 -34.23 33.99
N THR A 76 -11.15 -35.47 34.45
CA THR A 76 -9.83 -36.08 34.47
C THR A 76 -9.33 -36.24 33.03
N VAL A 77 -8.35 -35.41 32.65
CA VAL A 77 -7.60 -35.42 31.37
C VAL A 77 -6.96 -36.78 31.03
N GLN A 78 -7.09 -37.79 31.91
CA GLN A 78 -6.51 -39.11 31.75
C GLN A 78 -7.27 -40.02 30.76
N ASP A 79 -8.54 -39.75 30.44
CA ASP A 79 -9.31 -40.65 29.53
C ASP A 79 -9.39 -40.17 28.08
N SER A 80 -8.87 -39.00 27.77
CA SER A 80 -8.54 -38.57 26.41
C SER A 80 -7.99 -37.16 26.49
N SER A 81 -6.77 -36.93 25.99
CA SER A 81 -6.51 -35.63 25.37
C SER A 81 -7.58 -35.51 24.30
N PRO A 82 -8.58 -34.62 24.41
CA PRO A 82 -9.74 -34.75 23.57
C PRO A 82 -9.27 -34.57 22.12
N SER A 83 -9.58 -35.52 21.24
CA SER A 83 -9.17 -35.45 19.84
C SER A 83 -9.57 -34.12 19.22
N TRP A 84 -10.70 -33.56 19.63
CA TRP A 84 -11.16 -32.22 19.25
C TRP A 84 -10.22 -31.08 19.71
N LEU A 85 -9.56 -31.21 20.85
CA LEU A 85 -8.57 -30.24 21.36
C LEU A 85 -7.25 -30.33 20.60
N MET A 86 -6.84 -31.53 20.19
CA MET A 86 -5.70 -31.75 19.29
C MET A 86 -6.03 -31.33 17.84
N GLU A 87 -7.24 -31.58 17.35
CA GLU A 87 -7.74 -31.08 16.07
C GLU A 87 -7.80 -29.55 16.03
N LEU A 88 -8.17 -28.91 17.14
CA LEU A 88 -8.07 -27.45 17.34
C LEU A 88 -6.62 -26.94 17.36
N GLN A 89 -5.64 -27.79 17.67
CA GLN A 89 -4.21 -27.46 17.61
C GLN A 89 -3.59 -27.71 16.23
N VAL A 90 -4.07 -28.71 15.49
CA VAL A 90 -3.50 -29.13 14.19
C VAL A 90 -3.98 -28.27 13.01
N ASN A 91 -5.18 -27.68 13.07
CA ASN A 91 -5.72 -26.79 12.02
C ASN A 91 -5.28 -25.30 12.15
N ARG A 92 -4.21 -25.01 12.89
CA ARG A 92 -3.89 -23.64 13.36
C ARG A 92 -3.29 -22.67 12.35
N ASN A 93 -2.87 -23.11 11.17
CA ASN A 93 -2.46 -22.13 10.16
C ASN A 93 -3.73 -21.44 9.62
N LEU A 94 -4.04 -20.28 10.20
CA LEU A 94 -5.20 -19.48 9.83
C LEU A 94 -5.23 -19.20 8.32
N SER A 95 -4.06 -19.07 7.70
CA SER A 95 -3.92 -18.87 6.25
C SER A 95 -4.45 -20.07 5.47
N THR A 96 -4.09 -21.29 5.87
CA THR A 96 -4.60 -22.51 5.21
C THR A 96 -6.08 -22.75 5.49
N LEU A 97 -6.58 -22.36 6.66
CA LEU A 97 -7.99 -22.44 6.99
C LEU A 97 -8.82 -21.47 6.14
N LEU A 98 -8.34 -20.24 5.98
CA LEU A 98 -8.97 -19.26 5.08
C LEU A 98 -9.00 -19.77 3.63
N GLU A 99 -7.90 -20.34 3.14
CA GLU A 99 -7.82 -20.95 1.81
C GLU A 99 -8.80 -22.11 1.62
N GLN A 100 -8.94 -23.00 2.61
CA GLN A 100 -9.89 -24.12 2.59
C GLN A 100 -11.35 -23.66 2.52
N HIS A 101 -11.67 -22.52 3.13
CA HIS A 101 -13.01 -21.91 3.08
C HIS A 101 -13.23 -21.00 1.86
N GLY A 102 -12.30 -20.99 0.89
CA GLY A 102 -12.40 -20.20 -0.33
C GLY A 102 -12.14 -18.70 -0.13
N LEU A 103 -11.64 -18.30 1.04
CA LEU A 103 -11.26 -16.93 1.34
C LEU A 103 -9.83 -16.68 0.84
N GLN A 104 -9.71 -16.33 -0.44
CA GLN A 104 -8.45 -15.90 -1.01
C GLN A 104 -8.29 -14.40 -0.87
N PHE A 105 -7.14 -13.97 -0.36
CA PHE A 105 -6.82 -12.55 -0.35
C PHE A 105 -6.53 -12.07 -1.79
N PRO A 106 -7.01 -10.88 -2.16
CA PRO A 106 -6.71 -10.33 -3.47
C PRO A 106 -5.19 -10.17 -3.65
N PRO A 107 -4.69 -10.35 -4.89
CA PRO A 107 -3.29 -10.12 -5.20
C PRO A 107 -2.92 -8.64 -5.01
N PRO A 108 -1.63 -8.33 -4.78
CA PRO A 108 -1.19 -6.95 -4.68
C PRO A 108 -1.47 -6.22 -6.01
N VAL A 109 -2.12 -5.06 -5.92
CA VAL A 109 -2.34 -4.18 -7.07
C VAL A 109 -1.12 -3.29 -7.23
N GLN A 110 -0.54 -3.27 -8.42
CA GLN A 110 0.53 -2.33 -8.77
C GLN A 110 -0.10 -1.10 -9.42
N TYR A 111 0.01 0.04 -8.75
CA TYR A 111 -0.44 1.32 -9.26
C TYR A 111 0.60 1.85 -10.25
N GLU A 112 0.14 2.26 -11.43
CA GLU A 112 0.98 2.88 -12.45
C GLU A 112 0.49 4.29 -12.76
N PHE A 113 1.41 5.14 -13.20
CA PHE A 113 1.06 6.47 -13.69
C PHE A 113 0.23 6.34 -14.96
N ASN A 114 -0.90 7.05 -15.01
CA ASN A 114 -1.74 7.06 -16.20
C ASN A 114 -1.09 7.85 -17.36
N ALA A 115 -0.43 7.13 -18.27
CA ALA A 115 0.25 7.71 -19.43
C ALA A 115 -0.69 8.48 -20.39
N ALA A 116 -2.01 8.24 -20.35
CA ALA A 116 -2.97 9.00 -21.16
C ALA A 116 -2.99 10.50 -20.79
N LEU A 117 -2.59 10.84 -19.56
CA LEU A 117 -2.49 12.25 -19.12
C LEU A 117 -1.38 13.02 -19.84
N LEU A 118 -0.40 12.33 -20.43
CA LEU A 118 0.71 12.92 -21.17
C LEU A 118 0.43 13.03 -22.68
N HIS A 119 -0.75 12.60 -23.17
CA HIS A 119 -1.05 12.56 -24.61
C HIS A 119 -0.88 13.92 -25.31
N ASN A 120 -1.16 15.00 -24.61
CA ASN A 120 -1.07 16.37 -25.14
C ASN A 120 0.24 17.08 -24.77
N VAL A 121 1.14 16.40 -24.05
CA VAL A 121 2.43 16.95 -23.62
C VAL A 121 3.52 16.44 -24.57
N PRO A 122 4.44 17.29 -25.05
CA PRO A 122 5.51 16.84 -25.93
C PRO A 122 6.34 15.74 -25.24
N PRO A 123 6.68 14.64 -25.95
CA PRO A 123 7.24 13.42 -25.36
C PRO A 123 8.64 13.57 -24.72
N LYS A 124 9.28 14.73 -24.85
CA LYS A 124 10.57 15.05 -24.23
C LYS A 124 10.45 15.85 -22.92
N THR A 125 9.25 16.25 -22.54
CA THR A 125 9.04 17.19 -21.41
C THR A 125 8.82 16.46 -20.09
N LEU A 126 8.07 15.35 -20.13
CA LEU A 126 7.69 14.58 -18.95
C LEU A 126 7.69 13.09 -19.29
N SER A 127 8.22 12.27 -18.39
CA SER A 127 8.13 10.81 -18.49
C SER A 127 7.20 10.26 -17.41
N PRO A 128 6.43 9.20 -17.69
CA PRO A 128 5.47 8.62 -16.75
C PRO A 128 6.12 7.89 -15.57
N THR A 129 7.44 7.73 -15.56
CA THR A 129 8.17 6.99 -14.52
C THR A 129 9.22 7.83 -13.82
N SER A 130 9.48 9.05 -14.30
CA SER A 130 10.49 9.94 -13.74
C SER A 130 9.90 11.26 -13.27
N LEU A 131 10.42 11.74 -12.16
CA LEU A 131 10.16 13.08 -11.68
C LEU A 131 10.66 14.12 -12.69
N ALA A 132 9.90 15.19 -12.85
CA ALA A 132 10.28 16.37 -13.59
C ALA A 132 11.26 17.18 -12.74
N TYR A 133 12.56 16.98 -12.96
CA TYR A 133 13.63 17.73 -12.29
C TYR A 133 14.27 18.73 -13.25
N ASN A 134 13.92 20.01 -13.09
CA ASN A 134 14.44 21.12 -13.89
C ASN A 134 14.44 22.41 -13.05
N ASP A 135 14.92 23.52 -13.63
CA ASP A 135 15.04 24.80 -12.91
C ASP A 135 13.70 25.30 -12.32
N LEU A 136 12.56 24.91 -12.91
CA LEU A 136 11.23 25.29 -12.44
C LEU A 136 10.76 24.47 -11.22
N THR A 137 11.24 23.24 -11.06
CA THR A 137 10.84 22.35 -9.96
C THR A 137 11.91 22.17 -8.89
N ARG A 138 13.17 22.52 -9.19
CA ARG A 138 14.34 22.31 -8.34
C ARG A 138 14.17 22.84 -6.91
N GLN A 139 13.57 24.03 -6.74
CA GLN A 139 13.32 24.61 -5.43
C GLN A 139 12.42 23.72 -4.55
N SER A 140 11.42 23.08 -5.16
CA SER A 140 10.46 22.21 -4.45
C SER A 140 11.09 20.92 -3.92
N PHE A 141 12.28 20.55 -4.40
CA PHE A 141 13.06 19.43 -3.89
C PHE A 141 14.08 19.84 -2.82
N GLY A 142 14.43 21.13 -2.73
CA GLY A 142 15.38 21.64 -1.73
C GLY A 142 14.74 21.92 -0.37
N ASP A 143 13.40 22.02 -0.32
CA ASP A 143 12.60 22.21 0.89
C ASP A 143 12.09 20.88 1.50
N LEU A 144 12.58 19.73 1.01
CA LEU A 144 12.35 18.38 1.54
C LEU A 144 13.54 17.91 2.37
#